data_AF-A0A7C8ARU8-F1
#
_entry.id   AF-A0A7C8ARU8-F1
#
_cell.length_a   1.000
_cell.length_b   1.000
_cell.length_c   1.000
_cell.angle_alpha   90.00
_cell.angle_beta   90.00
_cell.angle_gamma   90.00
#
_symmetry.space_group_name_H-M   'P 1'
#
loop_
_entity.id
_entity.type
_entity.pdbx_description
1 polymer ?
#
loop_
_entity_poly.entity_id
_entity_poly.type
_entity_poly.pdbx_seq_one_letter_code
_entity_poly.pdbx_strand_id
1 'polypeptide(L)'
;MNQQFRMTKQMIDMQKASFDGMISGLIMMWDQTGGVFEGAAWLPEEGRKALRQWVDINRKACENLKNAIDSGYSNLDKLFETTAQQGQQ
;
A
#
# COMPACT_ATOMS: atom_id res chain seq x y z
N MET A 1 -14.91 -6.27 -26.11
CA MET A 1 -14.97 -6.33 -24.63
C MET A 1 -16.41 -6.31 -24.15
N ASN A 2 -16.90 -7.39 -23.54
CA ASN A 2 -18.26 -7.50 -23.01
C ASN A 2 -18.43 -6.68 -21.71
N GLN A 3 -19.66 -6.28 -21.38
CA GLN A 3 -19.95 -5.39 -20.23
C GLN A 3 -19.46 -5.95 -18.89
N GLN A 4 -19.54 -7.28 -18.72
CA GLN A 4 -19.04 -7.97 -17.53
C GLN A 4 -17.55 -7.70 -17.28
N PHE A 5 -16.72 -7.78 -18.33
CA PHE A 5 -15.29 -7.52 -18.22
C PHE A 5 -14.97 -6.09 -17.77
N ARG A 6 -15.71 -5.10 -18.27
CA ARG A 6 -15.52 -3.70 -17.85
C ARG A 6 -15.92 -3.48 -16.39
N MET A 7 -17.02 -4.10 -15.94
CA MET A 7 -17.45 -4.01 -14.54
C MET A 7 -16.43 -4.68 -13.60
N THR A 8 -15.89 -5.85 -13.97
CA THR A 8 -14.83 -6.51 -13.20
C THR A 8 -13.58 -5.65 -13.09
N LYS A 9 -13.12 -5.03 -14.18
CA LYS A 9 -11.96 -4.13 -14.14
C LYS A 9 -12.21 -2.94 -13.22
N GLN A 10 -13.37 -2.28 -13.34
CA GLN A 10 -13.72 -1.15 -12.46
C GLN A 10 -13.75 -1.52 -10.98
N MET A 11 -14.27 -2.70 -10.62
CA MET A 11 -14.28 -3.19 -9.23
C MET A 11 -12.86 -3.41 -8.69
N ILE A 12 -11.98 -3.98 -9.52
CA ILE A 12 -10.56 -4.21 -9.20
C ILE A 12 -9.85 -2.86 -9.01
N ASP A 13 -10.05 -1.91 -9.91
CA ASP A 13 -9.47 -0.57 -9.81
C ASP A 13 -9.94 0.15 -8.53
N MET A 14 -11.21 -0.01 -8.16
CA MET A 14 -11.75 0.55 -6.93
C MET A 14 -11.13 -0.09 -5.67
N GLN A 15 -10.93 -1.42 -5.67
CA GLN A 15 -10.22 -2.10 -4.59
C GLN A 15 -8.77 -1.60 -4.49
N LYS A 16 -8.06 -1.45 -5.62
CA LYS A 16 -6.70 -0.90 -5.65
C LYS A 16 -6.64 0.48 -4.99
N ALA A 17 -7.51 1.39 -5.42
CA ALA A 17 -7.56 2.75 -4.87
C ALA A 17 -7.85 2.75 -3.35
N SER A 18 -8.69 1.83 -2.88
CA SER A 18 -9.01 1.68 -1.46
C SER A 18 -7.79 1.22 -0.65
N PHE A 19 -7.04 0.23 -1.16
CA PHE A 19 -5.80 -0.23 -0.53
C PHE A 19 -4.72 0.85 -0.52
N ASP A 20 -4.55 1.56 -1.64
CA ASP A 20 -3.59 2.66 -1.75
C ASP A 20 -3.87 3.76 -0.72
N GLY A 21 -5.14 4.16 -0.58
CA GLY A 21 -5.56 5.13 0.42
C GLY A 21 -5.29 4.64 1.85
N MET A 22 -5.68 3.40 2.16
CA MET A 22 -5.46 2.80 3.47
C MET A 22 -3.97 2.74 3.83
N ILE A 23 -3.12 2.22 2.94
CA ILE A 23 -1.70 2.04 3.22
C ILE A 23 -0.98 3.38 3.33
N SER A 24 -1.32 4.34 2.46
CA SER A 24 -0.77 5.70 2.56
C SER A 24 -1.15 6.35 3.89
N GLY A 25 -2.38 6.16 4.36
CA GLY A 25 -2.82 6.61 5.68
C GLY A 25 -2.04 5.96 6.83
N LEU A 26 -1.77 4.66 6.75
CA LEU A 26 -0.95 3.97 7.74
C LEU A 26 0.50 4.47 7.76
N ILE A 27 1.11 4.69 6.59
CA ILE A 27 2.47 5.25 6.51
C ILE A 27 2.52 6.62 7.17
N MET A 28 1.57 7.50 6.85
CA MET A 28 1.48 8.83 7.46
C MET A 28 1.30 8.76 8.98
N MET A 29 0.48 7.82 9.48
CA MET A 29 0.30 7.59 10.91
C MET A 29 1.62 7.20 11.59
N TRP A 30 2.40 6.30 10.97
CA TRP A 30 3.70 5.89 11.50
C TRP A 30 4.71 7.04 11.50
N ASP A 31 4.75 7.85 10.44
CA ASP A 31 5.62 9.04 10.34
C ASP A 31 5.30 10.04 11.46
N GLN A 32 4.01 10.30 11.71
CA GLN A 32 3.56 11.17 12.82
C GLN A 32 3.92 10.58 14.19
N THR A 33 3.70 9.28 14.36
CA THR A 33 4.01 8.56 15.61
C THR A 33 5.51 8.63 15.94
N GLY A 34 6.37 8.49 14.92
CA GLY A 34 7.80 8.69 15.04
C GLY A 34 8.13 10.08 15.62
N GLY A 35 7.60 11.14 15.01
CA GLY A 35 7.81 12.52 15.48
C GLY A 35 7.37 12.76 16.93
N VAL A 36 6.26 12.16 17.37
CA VAL A 36 5.81 12.24 18.77
C VAL A 36 6.83 11.61 19.73
N PHE A 37 7.39 10.46 19.38
CA PHE A 37 8.41 9.81 20.21
C PHE A 37 9.75 10.53 20.21
N GLU A 38 10.12 11.19 19.10
CA GLU A 38 11.33 12.01 19.06
C GLU A 38 11.26 13.22 20.00
N GLY A 39 10.09 13.88 20.07
CA GLY A 39 9.85 15.05 20.93
C GLY A 39 9.57 14.74 22.40
N ALA A 40 9.45 13.46 22.78
CA ALA A 40 9.08 13.05 24.13
C ALA A 40 10.25 13.15 25.12
N ALA A 41 10.23 14.19 25.95
CA ALA A 41 11.25 14.43 27.00
C ALA A 41 11.25 13.38 28.14
N TRP A 42 10.15 12.63 28.30
CA TRP A 42 9.99 11.61 29.34
C TRP A 42 10.59 10.24 28.98
N LEU A 43 11.00 10.03 27.72
CA LEU A 43 11.59 8.77 27.28
C LEU A 43 13.12 8.77 27.46
N PRO A 44 13.70 7.77 28.14
CA PRO A 44 15.14 7.53 28.13
C PRO A 44 15.64 7.26 26.70
N GLU A 45 16.93 7.47 26.46
CA GLU A 45 17.54 7.34 25.13
C GLU A 45 17.38 5.94 24.51
N GLU A 46 17.59 4.89 25.30
CA GLU A 46 17.37 3.49 24.91
C GLU A 46 15.91 3.28 24.43
N GLY A 47 14.94 3.82 25.17
CA GLY A 47 13.52 3.72 24.85
C GLY A 47 13.16 4.50 23.57
N ARG A 48 13.70 5.71 23.39
CA ARG A 48 13.56 6.46 22.13
C ARG A 48 14.09 5.67 20.94
N LYS A 49 15.26 5.02 21.09
CA LYS A 49 15.86 4.21 20.03
C LYS A 49 15.00 2.99 19.68
N ALA A 50 14.51 2.26 20.68
CA ALA A 50 13.62 1.11 20.46
C ALA A 50 12.33 1.50 19.75
N LEU A 51 11.71 2.63 20.14
CA LEU A 51 10.49 3.13 19.50
C LEU A 51 10.73 3.60 18.06
N ARG A 52 11.84 4.28 17.78
CA ARG A 52 12.23 4.63 16.40
C ARG A 52 12.38 3.39 15.53
N GLN A 53 13.11 2.38 16.01
CA GLN A 53 13.25 1.12 15.30
C GLN A 53 11.89 0.45 15.04
N TRP A 54 11.01 0.47 16.04
CA TRP A 54 9.66 -0.08 15.88
C TRP A 54 8.84 0.68 14.83
N VAL A 55 8.87 2.02 14.84
CA VAL A 55 8.21 2.85 13.82
C VAL A 55 8.76 2.54 12.43
N ASP A 56 10.08 2.50 12.27
CA ASP A 56 10.73 2.21 10.99
C ASP A 56 10.36 0.82 10.45
N ILE A 57 10.33 -0.20 11.31
CA ILE A 57 9.94 -1.56 10.93
C ILE A 57 8.50 -1.59 10.43
N ASN A 58 7.57 -0.95 11.15
CA ASN A 58 6.15 -0.94 10.75
C ASN A 58 5.93 -0.12 9.48
N ARG A 59 6.59 1.04 9.35
CA ARG A 59 6.57 1.85 8.14
C ARG A 59 7.06 1.06 6.93
N LYS A 60 8.19 0.36 7.06
CA LYS A 60 8.75 -0.49 6.02
C LYS A 60 7.83 -1.68 5.68
N ALA A 61 7.13 -2.23 6.67
CA ALA A 61 6.15 -3.28 6.42
C ALA A 61 4.97 -2.76 5.56
N CYS A 62 4.49 -1.54 5.82
CA CYS A 62 3.48 -0.90 4.99
C CYS A 62 3.99 -0.64 3.55
N GLU A 63 5.21 -0.16 3.38
CA GLU A 63 5.82 0.04 2.06
C GLU A 63 5.96 -1.28 1.28
N ASN A 64 6.41 -2.34 1.95
CA ASN A 64 6.50 -3.67 1.33
C ASN A 64 5.12 -4.20 0.92
N LEU A 65 4.10 -4.00 1.75
CA LEU A 65 2.72 -4.38 1.43
C LEU A 65 2.21 -3.60 0.21
N LYS A 66 2.47 -2.28 0.15
CA LYS A 66 2.13 -1.46 -1.02
C LYS A 66 2.79 -2.02 -2.29
N ASN A 67 4.09 -2.28 -2.25
CA ASN A 67 4.82 -2.81 -3.40
C ASN A 67 4.26 -4.17 -3.88
N ALA A 68 3.91 -5.06 -2.94
CA ALA A 68 3.31 -6.35 -3.27
C ALA A 68 1.93 -6.18 -3.94
N ILE A 69 1.10 -5.28 -3.40
CA ILE A 69 -0.22 -4.95 -3.96
C ILE A 69 -0.08 -4.32 -5.35
N ASP A 70 0.78 -3.32 -5.51
CA ASP A 70 1.03 -2.65 -6.79
C ASP A 70 1.50 -3.64 -7.87
N SER A 71 2.40 -4.56 -7.50
CA SER A 71 2.83 -5.63 -8.39
C SER A 71 1.68 -6.58 -8.77
N GLY A 72 0.82 -6.94 -7.80
CA GLY A 72 -0.35 -7.78 -8.04
C GLY A 72 -1.32 -7.16 -9.03
N TYR A 73 -1.67 -5.88 -8.83
CA TYR A 73 -2.56 -5.15 -9.73
C TYR A 73 -1.92 -4.92 -11.11
N SER A 74 -0.61 -4.63 -11.19
CA SER A 74 0.08 -4.52 -12.48
C SER A 74 0.02 -5.82 -13.29
N ASN A 75 0.11 -6.97 -12.62
CA ASN A 75 -0.05 -8.27 -13.28
C ASN A 75 -1.49 -8.50 -13.75
N LEU A 76 -2.50 -8.11 -12.95
CA LEU A 76 -3.90 -8.17 -13.36
C LEU A 76 -4.17 -7.29 -14.59
N ASP A 77 -3.62 -6.07 -14.62
CA ASP A 77 -3.75 -5.17 -15.77
C ASP A 77 -3.19 -5.80 -17.05
N LYS A 78 -1.99 -6.39 -16.97
CA LYS A 78 -1.39 -7.12 -18.10
C LYS A 78 -2.24 -8.30 -18.57
N LEU A 79 -2.84 -9.05 -17.65
CA LEU A 79 -3.75 -10.16 -17.98
C LEU A 79 -4.99 -9.65 -18.71
N PHE A 80 -5.57 -8.53 -18.26
CA PHE A 80 -6.71 -7.92 -18.91
C PHE A 80 -6.36 -7.37 -20.30
N GLU A 81 -5.19 -6.75 -20.47
CA GLU A 81 -4.69 -6.29 -21.78
C GLU A 81 -4.48 -7.47 -22.75
N THR A 82 -3.84 -8.54 -22.29
CA THR A 82 -3.59 -9.76 -23.09
C THR A 82 -4.91 -10.40 -23.52
N THR A 83 -5.86 -10.54 -22.60
CA THR A 83 -7.19 -11.13 -22.87
C THR A 83 -7.99 -10.26 -23.85
N ALA A 84 -7.87 -8.93 -23.75
CA ALA A 84 -8.53 -8.00 -24.67
C ALA A 84 -7.98 -8.11 -26.11
N GLN A 85 -6.67 -8.35 -26.26
CA GLN A 85 -6.01 -8.53 -27.57
C GLN A 85 -6.36 -9.88 -28.21
N GLN A 86 -6.42 -10.96 -27.43
CA GLN A 86 -6.78 -12.29 -27.92
C GLN A 86 -8.24 -12.40 -28.37
N GLY A 87 -9.16 -11.66 -27.75
CA GLY A 87 -10.56 -11.61 -28.18
C GLY A 87 -10.84 -10.72 -29.41
N GLN A 88 -9.81 -10.14 -30.04
CA GLN A 88 -9.89 -9.38 -31.29
C GLN A 88 -9.32 -10.15 -32.51
N GLN A 89 -8.76 -11.35 -32.30
CA GLN A 89 -8.42 -12.33 -33.35
C GLN A 89 -9.54 -13.36 -33.49
#